data_AF-A0A522D5M0-F1
#
_entry.id   AF-A0A522D5M0-F1
#
_cell.length_a   1.000
_cell.length_b   1.000
_cell.length_c   1.000
_cell.angle_alpha   90.00
_cell.angle_beta   90.00
_cell.angle_gamma   90.00
#
_symmetry.space_group_name_H-M   'P 1'
#
loop_
_entity.id
_entity.type
_entity.pdbx_description
1 polymer ?
#
loop_
_entity_poly.entity_id
_entity_poly.type
_entity_poly.pdbx_seq_one_letter_code
_entity_poly.pdbx_strand_id
1 'polypeptide(L)'
;MSQQKLNDHTLYESDSIVSKNDADWFRESCICREFNFLSRQRTTTVEFVLWSKTAKQHSLAVSTTIDNFRDIEGEGEIARAHAALVALGGKPPPLDEVLDRKSLRLAPASPKGMP
;
A
#
# COMPACT_ATOMS: atom_id res chain seq x y z
N MET A 1 -4.23 -4.85 -12.54
CA MET A 1 -3.26 -4.15 -11.68
C MET A 1 -2.22 -3.40 -12.50
N SER A 2 -2.11 -2.09 -12.29
CA SER A 2 -1.06 -1.22 -12.83
C SER A 2 -0.14 -0.74 -11.72
N GLN A 3 1.16 -0.60 -12.03
CA GLN A 3 2.17 -0.12 -11.09
C GLN A 3 2.88 1.09 -11.68
N GLN A 4 3.16 2.10 -10.86
CA GLN A 4 3.91 3.28 -11.25
C GLN A 4 4.83 3.77 -10.12
N LYS A 5 5.98 4.29 -10.50
CA LYS A 5 6.89 4.99 -9.59
C LYS A 5 6.39 6.43 -9.41
N LEU A 6 6.05 6.81 -8.18
CA LEU A 6 5.74 8.22 -7.88
C LEU A 6 7.00 9.04 -7.62
N ASN A 7 7.98 8.43 -6.92
CA ASN A 7 9.29 9.00 -6.66
C ASN A 7 10.29 7.89 -6.32
N ASP A 8 11.53 8.24 -5.96
CA ASP A 8 12.60 7.27 -5.67
C ASP A 8 12.27 6.29 -4.54
N HIS A 9 11.31 6.59 -3.66
CA HIS A 9 11.00 5.77 -2.48
C HIS A 9 9.53 5.36 -2.40
N THR A 10 8.73 5.64 -3.43
CA THR A 10 7.28 5.43 -3.40
C THR A 10 6.79 4.72 -4.64
N LEU A 11 6.17 3.56 -4.44
CA LEU A 11 5.44 2.84 -5.46
C LEU A 11 3.95 3.10 -5.29
N TYR A 12 3.24 3.33 -6.39
CA TYR A 12 1.80 3.31 -6.45
C TYR A 12 1.32 2.09 -7.24
N GLU A 13 0.39 1.34 -6.67
CA GLU A 13 -0.31 0.25 -7.32
C GLU A 13 -1.81 0.55 -7.37
N SER A 14 -2.45 0.29 -8.49
CA SER A 14 -3.90 0.37 -8.59
C SER A 14 -4.48 -0.84 -9.27
N ASP A 15 -5.62 -1.30 -8.76
CA ASP A 15 -6.42 -2.35 -9.37
C ASP A 15 -7.88 -1.89 -9.41
N SER A 16 -8.44 -1.81 -10.61
CA SER A 16 -9.83 -1.44 -10.81
C SER A 16 -10.59 -2.59 -11.45
N ILE A 17 -11.80 -2.81 -10.95
CA ILE A 17 -12.76 -3.76 -11.51
C ILE A 17 -14.02 -2.96 -11.85
N VAL A 18 -14.33 -2.91 -13.14
CA VAL A 18 -15.58 -2.32 -13.63
C VAL A 18 -16.52 -3.47 -13.98
N SER A 19 -17.64 -3.56 -13.26
CA SER A 19 -18.73 -4.48 -13.57
C SER A 19 -19.91 -3.69 -14.11
N LYS A 20 -20.38 -4.08 -15.28
CA LYS A 20 -21.61 -3.57 -15.88
C LYS A 20 -22.69 -4.64 -15.76
N ASN A 21 -23.84 -4.29 -15.19
CA ASN A 21 -25.03 -5.12 -15.34
C ASN A 21 -25.80 -4.69 -16.60
N ASP A 22 -26.46 -5.65 -17.23
CA ASP A 22 -27.12 -5.47 -18.54
C ASP A 22 -28.23 -4.40 -18.55
N ALA A 23 -28.71 -3.97 -17.38
CA ALA A 23 -29.94 -3.19 -17.30
C ALA A 23 -29.78 -1.67 -17.13
N ASP A 24 -28.77 -1.13 -16.43
CA ASP A 24 -28.61 0.35 -16.25
C ASP A 24 -27.56 0.78 -15.22
N TRP A 25 -27.19 -0.15 -14.34
CA TRP A 25 -26.26 0.09 -13.23
C TRP A 25 -24.86 -0.32 -13.63
N PHE A 26 -23.90 0.56 -13.35
CA PHE A 26 -22.51 0.19 -13.38
C PHE A 26 -21.90 0.40 -12.01
N ARG A 27 -20.99 -0.51 -11.69
CA ARG A 27 -20.21 -0.50 -10.47
C ARG A 27 -18.75 -0.49 -10.88
N GLU A 28 -18.01 0.46 -10.33
CA GLU A 28 -16.56 0.48 -10.37
C GLU A 28 -16.05 0.32 -8.94
N SER A 29 -15.06 -0.54 -8.76
CA SER A 29 -14.36 -0.69 -7.50
C SER A 29 -12.87 -0.55 -7.78
N CYS A 30 -12.23 0.42 -7.14
CA CYS A 30 -10.81 0.69 -7.27
C CYS A 30 -10.11 0.47 -5.93
N ILE A 31 -8.99 -0.22 -5.95
CA ILE A 31 -8.09 -0.35 -4.80
C ILE A 31 -6.76 0.24 -5.22
N CYS A 32 -6.36 1.31 -4.56
CA CYS A 32 -5.10 2.00 -4.73
C CYS A 32 -4.23 1.77 -3.51
N ARG A 33 -2.95 1.45 -3.71
CA ARG A 33 -1.96 1.27 -2.65
C ARG A 33 -0.74 2.13 -2.94
N GLU A 34 -0.38 2.98 -2.00
CA GLU A 34 0.88 3.70 -2.00
C GLU A 34 1.82 3.09 -0.98
N PHE A 35 2.94 2.55 -1.46
CA PHE A 35 4.00 2.00 -0.62
C PHE A 35 5.12 3.02 -0.52
N ASN A 36 5.22 3.70 0.63
CA ASN A 36 6.32 4.60 0.92
C ASN A 36 7.37 3.86 1.74
N PHE A 37 8.47 3.47 1.08
CA PHE A 37 9.55 2.70 1.69
C PHE A 37 10.42 3.52 2.63
N LEU A 38 10.42 4.86 2.49
CA LEU A 38 11.15 5.75 3.37
C LEU A 38 10.43 5.91 4.72
N SER A 39 9.11 6.11 4.70
CA SER A 39 8.30 6.17 5.92
C SER A 39 7.87 4.79 6.44
N ARG A 40 8.12 3.73 5.67
CA ARG A 40 7.74 2.33 5.96
C ARG A 40 6.23 2.17 6.17
N GLN A 41 5.46 2.82 5.30
CA GLN A 41 4.01 2.86 5.40
C GLN A 41 3.36 2.48 4.07
N ARG A 42 2.17 1.88 4.20
CA ARG A 42 1.24 1.66 3.09
C ARG A 42 -0.01 2.49 3.32
N THR A 43 -0.37 3.33 2.36
CA THR A 43 -1.70 3.94 2.30
C THR A 43 -2.56 3.11 1.36
N THR A 44 -3.71 2.60 1.81
CA THR A 44 -4.67 1.92 0.96
C THR A 44 -5.92 2.76 0.84
N THR A 45 -6.30 3.10 -0.38
CA THR A 45 -7.57 3.76 -0.69
C THR A 45 -8.45 2.79 -1.46
N VAL A 46 -9.65 2.55 -0.94
CA VAL A 46 -10.69 1.76 -1.60
C VAL A 46 -11.81 2.70 -2.02
N GLU A 47 -12.06 2.78 -3.31
CA GLU A 47 -13.14 3.56 -3.89
C GLU A 47 -14.21 2.63 -4.46
N PHE A 48 -15.45 2.92 -4.15
CA PHE A 48 -16.62 2.25 -4.71
C PHE A 48 -17.52 3.30 -5.33
N VAL A 49 -17.73 3.18 -6.65
CA VAL A 49 -18.62 4.04 -7.40
C VAL A 49 -19.78 3.19 -7.93
N LEU A 50 -21.00 3.59 -7.60
CA LEU A 50 -22.21 3.06 -8.19
C LEU A 50 -22.90 4.18 -8.95
N TRP A 51 -23.15 3.99 -10.25
CA TRP A 51 -23.91 4.95 -11.04
C TRP A 51 -24.99 4.27 -11.87
N SER A 52 -26.13 4.96 -12.00
CA SER A 52 -27.23 4.58 -12.86
C SER A 52 -27.50 5.67 -13.87
N LYS A 53 -27.50 5.30 -15.15
CA LYS A 53 -27.80 6.23 -16.23
C LYS A 53 -29.28 6.67 -16.21
N THR A 54 -30.19 5.72 -15.97
CA THR A 54 -31.64 5.99 -15.95
C THR A 54 -32.09 6.69 -14.68
N ALA A 55 -31.58 6.29 -13.51
CA ALA A 55 -31.92 6.99 -12.27
C ALA A 55 -31.20 8.35 -12.14
N LYS A 56 -30.18 8.63 -12.98
CA LYS A 56 -29.29 9.79 -12.89
C LYS A 56 -28.70 9.98 -11.49
N GLN A 57 -28.39 8.85 -10.84
CA GLN A 57 -27.85 8.81 -9.49
C GLN A 57 -26.43 8.26 -9.52
N HIS A 58 -25.61 8.82 -8.64
CA HIS A 58 -24.29 8.29 -8.33
C HIS A 58 -24.17 8.18 -6.81
N SER A 59 -23.48 7.15 -6.35
CA SER A 59 -23.03 7.00 -4.97
C SER A 59 -21.55 6.69 -4.99
N LEU A 60 -20.82 7.39 -4.15
CA LEU A 60 -19.39 7.22 -3.94
C LEU A 60 -19.18 6.85 -2.48
N ALA A 61 -18.50 5.75 -2.24
CA ALA A 61 -17.95 5.40 -0.94
C ALA A 61 -16.43 5.30 -1.07
N VAL A 62 -15.72 6.00 -0.19
CA VAL A 62 -14.25 5.99 -0.13
C VAL A 62 -13.84 5.61 1.28
N SER A 63 -12.89 4.69 1.39
CA SER A 63 -12.23 4.34 2.64
C SER A 63 -10.73 4.43 2.45
N THR A 64 -10.03 5.05 3.40
CA THR A 64 -8.58 5.16 3.39
C THR A 64 -8.02 4.65 4.70
N THR A 65 -7.03 3.77 4.60
CA THR A 65 -6.27 3.27 5.75
C THR A 65 -4.79 3.53 5.55
N ILE A 66 -4.08 3.77 6.64
CA ILE A 66 -2.62 3.93 6.66
C ILE A 66 -2.09 2.89 7.64
N ASP A 67 -1.30 1.96 7.12
CA ASP A 67 -0.70 0.87 7.90
C ASP A 67 0.82 1.04 7.91
N ASN A 68 1.47 0.87 9.07
CA ASN A 68 2.93 0.72 9.05
C ASN A 68 3.27 -0.68 8.56
N PHE A 69 4.38 -0.83 7.84
CA PHE A 69 4.81 -2.12 7.30
C PHE A 69 4.98 -3.21 8.36
N ARG A 70 5.38 -2.84 9.58
CA ARG A 70 5.51 -3.77 10.71
C ARG A 70 4.16 -4.33 11.19
N ASP A 71 3.06 -3.63 10.92
CA ASP A 71 1.72 -3.98 11.36
C ASP A 71 0.97 -4.80 10.27
N ILE A 72 1.55 -4.94 9.07
CA ILE A 72 0.97 -5.69 7.95
C ILE A 72 1.35 -7.16 8.06
N GLU A 73 0.35 -8.05 8.08
CA GLU A 73 0.56 -9.48 8.00
C GLU A 73 1.05 -9.88 6.59
N GLY A 74 2.30 -10.35 6.50
CA GLY A 74 2.87 -10.87 5.25
C GLY A 74 3.85 -9.91 4.58
N GLU A 75 5.13 -10.00 4.96
CA GLU A 75 6.23 -9.23 4.37
C GLU A 75 6.38 -9.44 2.85
N GLY A 76 5.80 -10.51 2.29
CA GLY A 76 5.87 -10.82 0.86
C GLY A 76 5.24 -9.76 -0.05
N GLU A 77 4.17 -9.07 0.40
CA GLU A 77 3.61 -7.94 -0.36
C GLU A 77 4.59 -6.78 -0.44
N ILE A 78 5.16 -6.40 0.70
CA ILE A 78 6.14 -5.31 0.82
C ILE A 78 7.39 -5.63 -0.01
N ALA A 79 7.88 -6.87 0.03
CA ALA A 79 9.04 -7.31 -0.75
C ALA A 79 8.77 -7.25 -2.27
N ARG A 80 7.58 -7.66 -2.72
CA ARG A 80 7.20 -7.56 -4.14
C ARG A 80 7.11 -6.10 -4.60
N ALA A 81 6.46 -5.25 -3.81
CA ALA A 81 6.36 -3.83 -4.11
C ALA A 81 7.75 -3.16 -4.12
N HIS A 82 8.63 -3.53 -3.19
CA HIS A 82 10.02 -3.04 -3.15
C HIS A 82 10.77 -3.39 -4.43
N ALA A 83 10.73 -4.66 -4.84
CA ALA A 83 11.36 -5.12 -6.07
C ALA A 83 10.79 -4.44 -7.31
N ALA A 84 9.46 -4.23 -7.36
CA ALA A 84 8.81 -3.51 -8.45
C ALA A 84 9.28 -2.04 -8.53
N LEU A 85 9.42 -1.35 -7.40
CA LEU A 85 9.95 0.01 -7.37
C LEU A 85 11.39 0.08 -7.88
N VAL A 86 12.25 -0.86 -7.47
CA VAL A 86 13.63 -0.96 -7.97
C VAL A 86 13.65 -1.20 -9.47
N ALA A 87 12.81 -2.09 -9.99
CA ALA A 87 12.69 -2.37 -11.42
C ALA A 87 12.24 -1.14 -12.22
N LEU A 88 11.43 -0.26 -11.63
CA LEU A 88 11.02 1.03 -12.20
C LEU A 88 12.07 2.15 -12.01
N GLY A 89 13.29 1.81 -11.57
CA GLY A 89 14.38 2.76 -11.37
C GLY A 89 14.24 3.61 -10.10
N GLY A 90 13.46 3.15 -9.12
CA GLY A 90 13.46 3.71 -7.78
C GLY A 90 14.72 3.34 -6.98
N LYS A 91 14.92 4.04 -5.88
CA LYS A 91 16.03 3.86 -4.95
C LYS A 91 15.51 3.75 -3.50
N PRO A 92 14.58 2.82 -3.18
CA PRO A 92 14.11 2.66 -1.81
C PRO A 92 15.27 2.24 -0.88
N PRO A 93 15.15 2.48 0.44
CA PRO A 93 16.07 1.89 1.41
C PRO A 93 16.16 0.36 1.26
N PRO A 94 17.26 -0.28 1.72
CA PRO A 94 17.39 -1.72 1.72
C PRO A 94 16.18 -2.41 2.36
N LEU A 95 15.72 -3.51 1.78
CA LEU A 95 14.50 -4.20 2.22
C LEU A 95 14.57 -4.63 3.71
N ASP A 96 15.75 -5.02 4.20
CA ASP A 96 15.96 -5.35 5.62
C ASP A 96 15.73 -4.18 6.58
N GLU A 97 16.02 -2.95 6.14
CA GLU A 97 15.75 -1.73 6.91
C GLU A 97 14.27 -1.38 6.86
N VAL A 98 13.65 -1.54 5.69
CA VAL A 98 12.22 -1.33 5.47
C VAL A 98 11.36 -2.24 6.36
N LEU A 99 11.73 -3.53 6.44
CA LEU A 99 11.02 -4.53 7.25
C LEU A 99 11.39 -4.51 8.74
N ASP A 100 12.24 -3.57 9.16
CA ASP A 100 12.61 -3.34 10.55
C ASP A 100 13.22 -4.54 11.29
N ARG A 101 13.72 -5.55 10.55
CA ARG A 101 14.25 -6.80 11.12
C ARG A 101 15.50 -6.60 12.00
N LYS A 102 16.19 -5.45 11.88
CA LYS A 102 17.38 -5.10 12.69
C LYS A 102 17.08 -4.22 13.91
N SER A 103 15.98 -3.47 13.92
CA SER A 103 15.66 -2.55 15.04
C SER A 103 15.15 -3.27 16.28
N LEU A 104 14.75 -4.54 16.15
CA LEU A 104 14.43 -5.43 17.27
C LEU A 104 15.66 -5.93 18.06
N ARG A 105 16.90 -5.57 17.67
CA ARG A 105 18.13 -5.98 18.36
C ARG A 105 18.98 -4.85 18.93
N LEU A 106 18.35 -3.75 19.36
CA LEU A 106 19.01 -2.77 20.22
C LEU A 106 18.23 -2.56 21.52
N ALA A 107 18.23 -3.60 22.36
CA ALA A 107 18.25 -3.41 23.79
C ALA A 107 19.62 -3.85 24.34
N PRO A 108 20.64 -2.97 24.40
CA PRO A 108 21.76 -3.19 25.29
C PRO A 108 21.51 -2.43 26.59
N ALA A 109 21.10 -3.14 27.63
CA ALA A 109 21.38 -2.73 29.01
C ALA A 109 21.24 -3.94 29.94
N SER A 110 22.12 -4.94 29.78
CA SER A 110 22.53 -5.67 30.98
C SER A 110 23.36 -4.68 31.80
N PRO A 111 22.94 -4.32 33.03
CA PRO A 111 23.82 -3.55 33.91
C PRO A 111 25.03 -4.45 34.18
N LYS A 112 26.18 -4.08 33.64
CA LYS A 112 27.46 -4.58 34.13
C LYS A 112 27.55 -4.10 35.58
N GLY A 113 27.68 -5.06 36.48
CA GLY A 113 28.21 -4.98 37.84
C GLY A 113 28.10 -3.65 38.58
N MET A 114 27.45 -3.69 39.74
CA MET A 114 27.83 -2.81 40.85
C MET A 114 28.16 -3.66 42.08
N PRO A 115 29.06 -3.15 42.94
CA PRO A 115 30.04 -3.88 43.73
C PRO A 115 29.48 -4.75 44.87
#